data_AF-A0A958KWY3-F1
#
_entry.id   AF-A0A958KWY3-F1
#
_cell.length_a   1.000
_cell.length_b   1.000
_cell.length_c   1.000
_cell.angle_alpha   90.00
_cell.angle_beta   90.00
_cell.angle_gamma   90.00
#
_symmetry.space_group_name_H-M   'P 1'
#
loop_
_entity.id
_entity.type
_entity.pdbx_description
1 polymer ?
#
loop_
_entity_poly.entity_id
_entity_poly.type
_entity_poly.pdbx_seq_one_letter_code
_entity_poly.pdbx_strand_id
1 'polypeptide(L)'
;MPSEFKVHFITVVIRKDAVMKKMNKGPAGFQLLVPGYNLHHTDDVYTVEFLNEKGVSDFLKSLEGFGFEHIQDGKACEFVVIDVFNGLTKPCDWVKPGKDSFTYIFLG
;
A
#
# COMPACT_ATOMS: atom_id res chain seq x y z
N MET A 1 6.20 0.47 -18.92
CA MET A 1 4.94 -0.31 -18.77
C MET A 1 4.36 0.07 -17.43
N PRO A 2 3.03 0.17 -17.27
CA PRO A 2 2.45 0.46 -15.96
C PRO A 2 2.82 -0.66 -14.98
N SER A 3 3.23 -0.28 -13.77
CA SER A 3 3.66 -1.23 -12.75
C SER A 3 2.48 -2.08 -12.28
N GLU A 4 2.59 -3.40 -12.48
CA GLU A 4 1.58 -4.39 -12.08
C GLU A 4 2.03 -5.11 -10.80
N PHE A 5 1.11 -5.37 -9.88
CA PHE A 5 1.37 -6.07 -8.62
C PHE A 5 0.22 -7.00 -8.23
N LYS A 6 0.55 -8.02 -7.43
CA LYS A 6 -0.41 -8.98 -6.89
C LYS A 6 -0.92 -8.55 -5.52
N VAL A 7 -2.14 -8.96 -5.21
CA VAL A 7 -2.79 -8.75 -3.92
C VAL A 7 -3.12 -10.11 -3.31
N HIS A 8 -2.77 -10.28 -2.04
CA HIS A 8 -3.10 -11.46 -1.25
C HIS A 8 -3.79 -11.03 0.05
N PHE A 9 -4.86 -11.74 0.43
CA PHE A 9 -5.68 -11.45 1.62
C PHE A 9 -5.95 -9.94 1.77
N ILE A 10 -5.31 -9.28 2.74
CA ILE A 10 -5.36 -7.83 2.90
C ILE A 10 -3.97 -7.29 2.52
N THR A 11 -3.91 -6.49 1.46
CA THR A 11 -2.68 -5.87 0.98
C THR A 11 -2.76 -4.36 1.13
N VAL A 12 -1.79 -3.79 1.83
CA VAL A 12 -1.58 -2.33 1.87
C VAL A 12 -0.64 -1.98 0.73
N VAL A 13 -1.06 -1.10 -0.16
CA VAL A 13 -0.25 -0.57 -1.27
C VAL A 13 0.16 0.85 -0.90
N ILE A 14 1.46 1.14 -0.91
CA ILE A 14 2.02 2.42 -0.49
C ILE A 14 2.82 3.02 -1.65
N ARG A 15 2.60 4.29 -1.97
CA ARG A 15 3.40 4.97 -2.98
C ARG A 15 4.84 5.15 -2.51
N LYS A 16 5.82 4.83 -3.36
CA LYS A 16 7.23 4.99 -3.02
C LYS A 16 7.63 6.45 -2.83
N ASP A 17 7.03 7.37 -3.58
CA ASP A 17 7.31 8.79 -3.44
C ASP A 17 6.90 9.33 -2.06
N ALA A 18 5.79 8.85 -1.49
CA ALA A 18 5.38 9.15 -0.12
C ALA A 18 6.39 8.61 0.90
N VAL A 19 6.87 7.37 0.71
CA VAL A 19 7.93 6.79 1.56
C VAL A 19 9.21 7.62 1.51
N MET A 20 9.66 8.02 0.32
CA MET A 20 10.86 8.86 0.15
C MET A 20 10.73 10.22 0.84
N LYS A 21 9.52 10.79 0.89
CA LYS A 21 9.25 12.08 1.53
C LYS A 21 9.12 11.98 3.05
N LYS A 22 8.49 10.93 3.56
CA LYS A 22 8.03 10.85 4.96
C LYS A 22 8.91 9.99 5.86
N MET A 23 9.59 8.99 5.31
CA MET A 23 10.44 8.11 6.12
C MET A 23 11.84 8.67 6.28
N ASN A 24 12.28 8.83 7.52
CA ASN A 24 13.69 9.09 7.82
C ASN A 24 14.52 7.89 7.33
N LYS A 25 15.60 8.16 6.57
CA LYS A 25 16.40 7.15 5.83
C LYS A 25 15.64 6.46 4.68
N GLY A 26 14.50 7.00 4.26
CA GLY A 26 13.75 6.56 3.08
C GLY A 26 13.40 5.06 3.12
N PRO A 27 13.69 4.28 2.07
CA PRO A 27 13.35 2.87 1.96
C PRO A 27 13.88 2.00 3.11
N ALA A 28 15.08 2.30 3.60
CA ALA A 28 15.68 1.54 4.70
C ALA A 28 14.92 1.75 6.01
N GLY A 29 14.44 2.97 6.27
CA GLY A 29 13.57 3.25 7.41
C GLY A 29 12.21 2.57 7.27
N PHE A 30 11.66 2.56 6.05
CA PHE A 30 10.40 1.88 5.76
C PHE A 30 10.48 0.37 5.99
N GLN A 31 11.57 -0.27 5.57
CA GLN A 31 11.74 -1.71 5.77
C GLN A 31 11.74 -2.12 7.25
N LEU A 32 12.22 -1.25 8.15
CA LEU A 32 12.18 -1.49 9.60
C LEU A 32 10.75 -1.38 10.19
N LEU A 33 9.85 -0.69 9.50
CA LEU A 33 8.45 -0.53 9.90
C LEU A 33 7.59 -1.74 9.48
N VAL A 34 7.99 -2.44 8.42
CA VAL A 34 7.21 -3.52 7.85
C VAL A 34 7.32 -4.78 8.71
N PRO A 35 6.19 -5.39 9.10
CA PRO A 35 6.22 -6.61 9.90
C PRO A 35 6.71 -7.81 9.07
N GLY A 36 7.86 -8.38 9.45
CA GLY A 36 8.35 -9.65 8.90
C GLY A 36 8.79 -9.57 7.43
N TYR A 37 8.50 -10.63 6.66
CA TYR A 37 8.99 -10.82 5.28
C TYR A 37 7.94 -10.54 4.19
N ASN A 38 6.87 -9.82 4.52
CA ASN A 38 5.71 -9.62 3.64
C ASN A 38 5.80 -8.34 2.79
N LEU A 39 7.02 -7.86 2.50
CA LEU A 39 7.26 -6.66 1.70
C LEU A 39 7.58 -7.04 0.25
N HIS A 40 6.76 -6.58 -0.69
CA HIS A 40 7.07 -6.62 -2.12
C HIS A 40 7.08 -5.21 -2.69
N HIS A 41 7.66 -5.04 -3.88
CA HIS A 41 7.66 -3.74 -4.54
C HIS A 41 7.76 -3.87 -6.06
N THR A 42 7.18 -2.88 -6.74
CA THR A 42 7.42 -2.59 -8.16
C THR A 42 8.38 -1.41 -8.26
N ASP A 43 8.43 -0.71 -9.39
CA ASP A 43 9.19 0.53 -9.50
C ASP A 43 8.53 1.70 -8.76
N ASP A 44 7.20 1.67 -8.59
CA ASP A 44 6.42 2.82 -8.11
C ASP A 44 5.78 2.63 -6.73
N VAL A 45 5.49 1.38 -6.33
CA VAL A 45 4.78 1.09 -5.08
C VAL A 45 5.48 0.01 -4.25
N TYR A 46 5.27 0.08 -2.94
CA TYR A 46 5.45 -1.04 -2.02
C TYR A 46 4.11 -1.72 -1.78
N THR A 47 4.12 -3.03 -1.56
CA THR A 47 2.97 -3.78 -1.06
C THR A 47 3.34 -4.54 0.20
N VAL A 48 2.44 -4.52 1.18
CA VAL A 48 2.60 -5.23 2.46
C VAL A 48 1.37 -6.11 2.71
N GLU A 49 1.60 -7.40 2.90
CA GLU A 49 0.52 -8.39 3.01
C GLU A 49 0.23 -8.79 4.46
N PHE A 50 -1.06 -8.89 4.78
CA PHE A 50 -1.58 -9.20 6.11
C PHE A 50 -2.60 -10.34 6.04
N LEU A 51 -2.50 -11.27 7.00
CA LEU A 51 -3.42 -12.40 7.16
C LEU A 51 -4.62 -12.09 8.07
N ASN A 52 -4.61 -10.95 8.77
CA ASN A 52 -5.67 -10.58 9.69
C ASN A 52 -5.84 -9.06 9.83
N GLU A 53 -7.03 -8.65 10.24
CA GLU A 53 -7.44 -7.26 10.40
C GLU A 53 -6.63 -6.50 11.46
N LYS A 54 -6.23 -7.19 12.53
CA LYS A 54 -5.45 -6.56 13.61
C LYS A 54 -4.09 -6.09 13.11
N GLY A 55 -3.39 -6.95 12.38
CA GLY A 55 -2.06 -6.66 11.84
C GLY A 55 -2.07 -5.49 10.87
N VAL A 56 -3.04 -5.47 9.94
CA VAL A 56 -3.19 -4.32 9.04
C VAL A 56 -3.55 -3.06 9.82
N SER A 57 -4.48 -3.12 10.78
CA SER A 57 -4.89 -1.95 11.58
C SER A 57 -3.71 -1.32 12.34
N ASP A 58 -2.88 -2.15 12.98
CA ASP A 58 -1.70 -1.68 13.72
C ASP A 58 -0.64 -1.07 12.78
N PHE A 59 -0.48 -1.64 11.59
CA PHE A 59 0.43 -1.10 10.58
C PHE A 59 -0.05 0.25 10.03
N LEU A 60 -1.35 0.40 9.73
CA LEU A 60 -1.92 1.67 9.27
C LEU A 60 -1.74 2.78 10.31
N LYS A 61 -1.99 2.49 11.59
CA LYS A 61 -1.73 3.45 12.68
C LYS A 61 -0.26 3.85 12.75
N SER A 62 0.64 2.91 12.46
CA SER A 62 2.07 3.19 12.44
C SER A 62 2.42 4.12 11.27
N LEU A 63 1.89 3.87 10.06
CA LEU A 63 2.05 4.78 8.91
C LEU A 63 1.56 6.19 9.23
N GLU A 64 0.34 6.31 9.77
CA GLU A 64 -0.23 7.59 10.20
C GLU A 64 0.65 8.28 11.27
N GLY A 65 1.24 7.51 12.18
CA GLY A 65 2.21 8.00 13.17
C GLY A 65 3.51 8.54 12.56
N PHE A 66 3.90 8.07 11.37
CA PHE A 66 5.00 8.63 10.56
C PHE A 66 4.53 9.76 9.64
N GLY A 67 3.28 10.19 9.77
CA GLY A 67 2.69 11.30 9.04
C GLY A 67 2.14 10.93 7.66
N PHE A 68 1.99 9.65 7.33
CA PHE A 68 1.32 9.25 6.08
C PHE A 68 -0.17 9.57 6.16
N GLU A 69 -0.72 10.04 5.06
CA GLU A 69 -2.13 10.37 4.91
C GLU A 69 -2.82 9.26 4.13
N HIS A 70 -3.90 8.73 4.71
CA HIS A 70 -4.71 7.74 4.01
C HIS A 70 -5.59 8.42 2.98
N ILE A 71 -6.36 9.44 3.38
CA ILE A 71 -7.41 10.04 2.56
C ILE A 71 -7.19 11.54 2.38
N GLN A 72 -7.22 11.99 1.13
CA GLN A 72 -7.29 13.40 0.73
C GLN A 72 -8.44 13.57 -0.26
N ASP A 73 -9.29 14.57 -0.06
CA ASP A 73 -10.47 14.85 -0.90
C ASP A 73 -11.38 13.61 -1.12
N GLY A 74 -11.51 12.78 -0.08
CA GLY A 74 -12.35 11.57 -0.10
C GLY A 74 -11.75 10.37 -0.83
N LYS A 75 -10.49 10.44 -1.28
CA LYS A 75 -9.80 9.37 -1.99
C LYS A 75 -8.48 9.00 -1.33
N ALA A 76 -8.05 7.76 -1.51
CA ALA A 76 -6.75 7.27 -1.08
C ALA A 76 -5.62 8.06 -1.77
N CYS A 77 -4.72 8.68 -1.00
CA CYS A 77 -3.68 9.56 -1.55
C CYS A 77 -2.28 8.95 -1.51
N GLU A 78 -1.81 8.44 -0.37
CA GLU A 78 -0.44 7.93 -0.23
C GLU A 78 -0.35 6.42 -0.06
N PHE A 79 -1.39 5.83 0.49
CA PHE A 79 -1.57 4.39 0.52
C PHE A 79 -3.03 4.03 0.37
N VAL A 80 -3.29 2.80 -0.06
CA VAL A 80 -4.64 2.23 -0.14
C VAL A 80 -4.60 0.79 0.37
N VAL A 81 -5.67 0.37 1.03
CA VAL A 81 -5.86 -1.02 1.43
C VAL A 81 -6.74 -1.72 0.39
N ILE A 82 -6.27 -2.86 -0.09
CA ILE A 82 -6.99 -3.75 -0.97
C ILE A 82 -7.27 -5.03 -0.22
N ASP A 83 -8.55 -5.38 -0.12
CA ASP A 83 -8.99 -6.69 0.34
C ASP A 83 -9.23 -7.57 -0.88
N VAL A 84 -8.71 -8.80 -0.89
CA VAL A 84 -8.77 -9.67 -2.07
C VAL A 84 -10.21 -10.07 -2.44
N PHE A 85 -11.14 -10.04 -1.49
CA PHE A 85 -12.54 -10.39 -1.72
C PHE A 85 -13.39 -9.16 -2.05
N ASN A 86 -13.07 -8.00 -1.48
CA ASN A 86 -13.87 -6.78 -1.59
C ASN A 86 -13.25 -5.70 -2.52
N GLY A 87 -12.01 -5.89 -2.95
CA GLY A 87 -11.25 -4.95 -3.76
C GLY A 87 -10.74 -3.74 -2.97
N LEU A 88 -10.73 -2.57 -3.62
CA LEU A 88 -10.31 -1.31 -3.02
C LEU A 88 -11.24 -0.93 -1.86
N THR A 89 -10.70 -0.81 -0.65
CA THR A 89 -11.48 -0.42 0.55
C THR A 89 -11.85 1.07 0.56
N LYS A 90 -11.19 1.87 -0.29
CA LYS A 90 -11.40 3.31 -0.46
C LYS A 90 -11.25 3.69 -1.94
N PRO A 91 -11.98 4.70 -2.44
CA PRO A 91 -11.76 5.21 -3.79
C PRO A 91 -10.30 5.60 -4.00
N CYS A 92 -9.71 5.23 -5.13
CA CYS A 92 -8.31 5.47 -5.43
C CYS A 92 -8.15 5.73 -6.94
N ASP A 93 -7.48 6.82 -7.31
CA ASP A 93 -7.29 7.19 -8.71
C ASP A 93 -5.97 6.66 -9.30
N TRP A 94 -5.02 6.27 -8.44
CA TRP A 94 -3.68 5.84 -8.86
C TRP A 94 -3.50 4.32 -8.87
N VAL A 95 -4.54 3.55 -8.54
CA VAL A 95 -4.59 2.09 -8.66
C VAL A 95 -5.90 1.65 -9.32
N LYS A 96 -5.82 0.65 -10.21
CA LYS A 96 -7.02 -0.03 -10.73
C LYS A 96 -6.85 -1.55 -10.78
N PRO A 97 -7.95 -2.32 -10.84
CA PRO A 97 -7.87 -3.75 -11.13
C PRO A 97 -7.16 -4.04 -12.45
N GLY A 98 -6.35 -5.10 -12.46
CA GLY A 98 -5.68 -5.66 -13.62
C GLY A 98 -6.56 -6.62 -14.40
N LYS A 99 -5.93 -7.43 -15.26
CA LYS A 99 -6.64 -8.41 -16.09
C LYS A 99 -7.16 -9.61 -15.29
N ASP A 100 -6.39 -10.04 -14.30
CA ASP A 100 -6.74 -11.18 -13.44
C ASP A 100 -7.27 -10.68 -12.08
N SER A 101 -8.12 -11.49 -11.44
CA SER A 101 -8.84 -11.11 -10.20
C SER A 101 -7.95 -10.75 -9.00
N PHE A 102 -6.65 -11.08 -9.05
CA PHE A 102 -5.70 -10.87 -7.95
C PHE A 102 -4.63 -9.82 -8.28
N THR A 103 -4.82 -9.10 -9.38
CA THR A 103 -3.80 -8.23 -9.94
C THR A 103 -4.30 -6.80 -9.98
N TYR A 104 -3.42 -5.86 -9.69
CA TYR A 104 -3.69 -4.43 -9.74
C TYR A 104 -2.57 -3.69 -10.47
N ILE A 105 -2.93 -2.55 -11.05
CA ILE A 105 -2.06 -1.75 -11.90
C ILE A 105 -1.95 -0.35 -11.30
N PHE A 106 -0.72 0.11 -11.12
CA PHE A 106 -0.40 1.50 -10.77
C PHE A 106 -0.54 2.42 -11.99
N LEU A 107 -1.16 3.58 -11.80
CA LEU A 107 -1.52 4.50 -12.88
C LEU A 107 -0.70 5.80 -12.95
N GLY A 108 0.04 6.16 -11.90
CA GLY A 108 0.79 7.42 -11.78
C GLY A 108 0.23 8.37 -10.73
#